data_AF-A0A8E2DT90-F1
#
_entry.id   AF-A0A8E2DT90-F1
#
_cell.length_a   1.000
_cell.length_b   1.000
_cell.length_c   1.000
_cell.angle_alpha   90.00
_cell.angle_beta   90.00
_cell.angle_gamma   90.00
#
_symmetry.space_group_name_H-M   'P 1'
#
loop_
_entity.id
_entity.type
_entity.pdbx_description
1 polymer ?
#
loop_
_entity_poly.entity_id
_entity_poly.type
_entity_poly.pdbx_seq_one_letter_code
_entity_poly.pdbx_strand_id
1 'polypeptide(L)'
;MGRVNGFGHILQSAAAYYFPWLDFAPLQPKRIEPAYLPAWFIDAELRASVWDNAGHSGAANVFLPDAVIPGFTFEPLCRIPFGRPELDPVATVPWRNGLCFLDGYKVICEPFTISPLPLVEFLRSLSLTQTAIGDVCFDGSSVRVISMAAYPVLVPVWIAEYRLSDTNSEPTVSAVLEASTKKSPRTVLTGAPLLRGWRNLWRRTSILKSISYPTVQTLGEHHELTTKPAGDNAAVIALRRENAFKSFEAACLPKISGKTIDWDDLCIREFQWQEAKQNRLYSMARLHAASASTLLDIMDKKSMRELPIRVGGKRFKGDAIQFEASLRMTLRTWE
;
A
#
# COMPACT_ATOMS: atom_id res chain seq x y z
N MET A 1 39.81 -20.97 -18.28
CA MET A 1 39.06 -20.25 -17.22
C MET A 1 37.58 -20.41 -17.50
N GLY A 2 36.88 -21.24 -16.70
CA GLY A 2 35.45 -21.48 -16.88
C GLY A 2 34.64 -20.28 -16.40
N ARG A 3 33.65 -19.84 -17.18
CA ARG A 3 32.65 -18.87 -16.74
C ARG A 3 31.91 -19.47 -15.55
N VAL A 4 32.07 -18.90 -14.36
CA VAL A 4 31.23 -19.23 -13.22
C VAL A 4 29.85 -18.64 -13.52
N ASN A 5 28.88 -19.51 -13.75
CA ASN A 5 27.51 -19.09 -14.04
C ASN A 5 26.90 -18.52 -12.76
N GLY A 6 26.44 -17.26 -12.77
CA GLY A 6 25.79 -16.60 -11.61
C GLY A 6 24.59 -17.36 -11.02
N PHE A 7 24.07 -18.37 -11.72
CA PHE A 7 23.10 -19.34 -11.22
C PHE A 7 23.61 -20.14 -10.01
N GLY A 8 24.91 -20.44 -9.94
CA GLY A 8 25.51 -21.20 -8.84
C GLY A 8 25.40 -20.49 -7.50
N HIS A 9 25.64 -19.18 -7.46
CA HIS A 9 25.60 -18.39 -6.22
C HIS A 9 24.18 -18.29 -5.62
N ILE A 10 23.15 -18.21 -6.46
CA ILE A 10 21.77 -18.15 -5.97
C ILE A 10 21.34 -19.52 -5.43
N LEU A 11 21.69 -20.61 -6.10
CA LEU A 11 21.43 -21.96 -5.58
C LEU A 11 22.17 -22.21 -4.28
N GLN A 12 23.42 -21.79 -4.16
CA GLN A 12 24.18 -21.85 -2.90
C GLN A 12 23.49 -21.05 -1.79
N SER A 13 22.96 -19.86 -2.10
CA SER A 13 22.23 -19.03 -1.13
C SER A 13 20.92 -19.69 -0.67
N ALA A 14 20.16 -20.27 -1.61
CA ALA A 14 18.97 -21.02 -1.28
C ALA A 14 19.31 -22.26 -0.45
N ALA A 15 20.37 -22.98 -0.82
CA ALA A 15 20.82 -24.16 -0.08
C ALA A 15 21.33 -23.78 1.32
N ALA A 16 22.03 -22.66 1.48
CA ALA A 16 22.45 -22.12 2.77
C ALA A 16 21.24 -21.80 3.67
N TYR A 17 20.16 -21.27 3.09
CA TYR A 17 18.93 -20.97 3.82
C TYR A 17 18.16 -22.23 4.26
N TYR A 18 17.97 -23.19 3.35
CA TYR A 18 17.18 -24.40 3.63
C TYR A 18 17.96 -25.50 4.35
N PHE A 19 19.27 -25.56 4.16
CA PHE A 19 20.16 -26.58 4.68
C PHE A 19 21.38 -25.94 5.37
N PRO A 20 21.19 -25.16 6.46
CA PRO A 20 22.26 -24.40 7.09
C PRO A 20 23.40 -25.27 7.65
N TRP A 21 23.20 -26.58 7.81
CA TRP A 21 24.23 -27.52 8.25
C TRP A 21 25.19 -27.98 7.15
N LEU A 22 24.93 -27.65 5.88
CA LEU A 22 25.74 -28.08 4.74
C LEU A 22 26.85 -27.09 4.35
N ASP A 23 27.14 -26.10 5.21
CA ASP A 23 28.23 -25.12 5.05
C ASP A 23 28.23 -24.37 3.71
N PHE A 24 27.06 -24.18 3.11
CA PHE A 24 26.92 -23.34 1.93
C PHE A 24 27.10 -21.87 2.33
N ALA A 25 28.01 -21.17 1.66
CA ALA A 25 28.16 -19.73 1.82
C ALA A 25 26.99 -18.99 1.13
N PRO A 26 26.14 -18.25 1.87
CA PRO A 26 25.10 -17.45 1.25
C PRO A 26 25.72 -16.26 0.49
N LEU A 27 25.06 -15.84 -0.58
CA LEU A 27 25.45 -14.65 -1.35
C LEU A 27 25.44 -13.43 -0.43
N GLN A 28 26.62 -12.84 -0.27
CA GLN A 28 26.79 -11.63 0.53
C GLN A 28 26.60 -10.40 -0.37
N PRO A 29 25.95 -9.35 0.14
CA PRO A 29 25.93 -8.08 -0.56
C PRO A 29 27.34 -7.48 -0.59
N LYS A 30 27.70 -6.89 -1.72
CA LYS A 30 28.95 -6.14 -1.86
C LYS A 30 28.92 -4.86 -1.03
N ARG A 31 27.74 -4.23 -0.96
CA ARG A 31 27.51 -2.95 -0.29
C ARG A 31 26.13 -2.98 0.35
N ILE A 32 26.03 -2.49 1.58
CA ILE A 32 24.76 -2.27 2.26
C ILE A 32 24.75 -0.84 2.77
N GLU A 33 23.70 -0.08 2.47
CA GLU A 33 23.56 1.31 2.92
C GLU A 33 22.20 1.56 3.56
N PRO A 34 22.15 2.32 4.65
CA PRO A 34 20.89 2.77 5.21
C PRO A 34 20.33 3.92 4.37
N ALA A 35 19.02 3.90 4.14
CA ALA A 35 18.31 4.95 3.45
C ALA A 35 16.95 5.24 4.09
N TYR A 36 16.45 6.46 3.87
CA TYR A 36 15.09 6.88 4.16
C TYR A 36 14.36 7.10 2.85
N LEU A 37 13.28 6.34 2.63
CA LEU A 37 12.38 6.54 1.50
C LEU A 37 11.18 7.37 1.93
N PRO A 38 10.83 8.45 1.20
CA PRO A 38 9.69 9.27 1.54
C PRO A 38 8.37 8.53 1.25
N ALA A 39 7.43 8.63 2.17
CA ALA A 39 6.09 8.07 2.04
C ALA A 39 5.07 9.07 2.60
N TRP A 40 3.92 9.13 1.97
CA TRP A 40 2.75 9.85 2.45
C TRP A 40 1.80 8.87 3.08
N PHE A 41 1.50 9.09 4.35
CA PHE A 41 0.36 8.48 5.00
C PHE A 41 -0.83 9.39 4.80
N ILE A 42 -1.96 8.83 4.35
CA ILE A 42 -3.14 9.60 3.98
C ILE A 42 -4.32 9.04 4.75
N ASP A 43 -5.01 9.93 5.44
CA ASP A 43 -6.36 9.68 5.95
C ASP A 43 -7.31 10.57 5.15
N ALA A 44 -8.23 9.98 4.39
CA ALA A 44 -9.17 10.75 3.59
C ALA A 44 -10.59 10.18 3.59
N GLU A 45 -11.57 11.07 3.52
CA GLU A 45 -12.95 10.77 3.23
C GLU A 45 -13.37 11.49 1.95
N LEU A 46 -13.76 10.70 0.96
CA LEU A 46 -14.21 11.18 -0.34
C LEU A 46 -15.68 10.83 -0.54
N ARG A 47 -16.41 11.67 -1.25
CA ARG A 47 -17.79 11.40 -1.68
C ARG A 47 -17.90 11.53 -3.18
N ALA A 48 -18.53 10.58 -3.84
CA ALA A 48 -18.75 10.60 -5.28
C ALA A 48 -20.13 10.03 -5.64
N SER A 49 -20.67 10.47 -6.78
CA SER A 49 -21.81 9.84 -7.44
C SER A 49 -21.35 8.53 -8.08
N VAL A 50 -22.07 7.46 -7.79
CA VAL A 50 -21.81 6.11 -8.30
C VAL A 50 -23.04 5.57 -9.01
N TRP A 51 -22.83 4.69 -9.98
CA TRP A 51 -23.90 3.88 -10.55
C TRP A 51 -23.41 2.46 -10.87
N ASP A 52 -24.36 1.54 -10.96
CA ASP A 52 -24.11 0.17 -11.37
C ASP A 52 -24.65 -0.12 -12.78
N ASN A 53 -24.28 -1.29 -13.32
CA ASN A 53 -24.77 -1.77 -14.61
C ASN A 53 -26.30 -2.01 -14.66
N ALA A 54 -26.97 -2.06 -13.50
CA ALA A 54 -28.41 -2.17 -13.40
C ALA A 54 -29.12 -0.80 -13.43
N GLY A 55 -28.36 0.30 -13.55
CA GLY A 55 -28.87 1.66 -13.62
C GLY A 55 -29.21 2.26 -12.26
N HIS A 56 -28.86 1.60 -11.14
CA HIS A 56 -28.99 2.22 -9.83
C HIS A 56 -27.93 3.30 -9.69
N SER A 57 -28.35 4.52 -9.38
CA SER A 57 -27.45 5.64 -9.10
C SER A 57 -27.58 6.08 -7.64
N GLY A 58 -26.46 6.49 -7.03
CA GLY A 58 -26.44 7.01 -5.67
C GLY A 58 -25.17 7.80 -5.37
N ALA A 59 -25.03 8.24 -4.13
CA ALA A 59 -23.76 8.79 -3.64
C ALA A 59 -23.08 7.76 -2.74
N ALA A 60 -21.79 7.53 -2.94
CA ALA A 60 -20.96 6.70 -2.09
C ALA A 60 -19.93 7.55 -1.35
N ASN A 61 -19.71 7.21 -0.08
CA ASN A 61 -18.58 7.70 0.68
C ASN A 61 -17.47 6.64 0.65
N VAL A 62 -16.25 7.04 0.33
CA VAL A 62 -15.05 6.21 0.32
C VAL A 62 -14.14 6.71 1.44
N PHE A 63 -13.75 5.79 2.30
CA PHE A 63 -12.85 6.06 3.41
C PHE A 63 -11.50 5.42 3.08
N LEU A 64 -10.43 6.20 3.16
CA LEU A 64 -9.05 5.79 2.93
C LEU A 64 -8.25 5.99 4.22
N PRO A 65 -8.49 5.16 5.25
CA PRO A 65 -7.70 5.22 6.47
C PRO A 65 -6.32 4.60 6.21
N ASP A 66 -5.25 5.25 6.66
CA ASP A 66 -3.90 4.68 6.59
C ASP A 66 -3.45 4.30 5.17
N ALA A 67 -3.91 5.04 4.16
CA ALA A 67 -3.46 4.83 2.80
C ALA A 67 -2.01 5.32 2.66
N VAL A 68 -1.17 4.53 2.02
CA VAL A 68 0.26 4.85 1.85
C VAL A 68 0.58 5.08 0.38
N ILE A 69 1.12 6.26 0.08
CA ILE A 69 1.59 6.62 -1.27
C ILE A 69 3.08 6.93 -1.21
N PRO A 70 3.92 6.34 -2.07
CA PRO A 70 5.33 6.71 -2.17
C PRO A 70 5.51 8.19 -2.48
N GLY A 71 6.40 8.85 -1.74
CA GLY A 71 6.74 10.27 -1.93
C GLY A 71 7.83 10.51 -2.97
N PHE A 72 8.27 9.48 -3.71
CA PHE A 72 9.37 9.52 -4.69
C PHE A 72 9.02 8.76 -5.99
N THR A 73 9.70 9.06 -7.09
CA THR A 73 9.42 8.54 -8.45
C THR A 73 10.42 7.49 -8.96
N PHE A 74 11.23 6.89 -8.08
CA PHE A 74 12.25 5.93 -8.50
C PHE A 74 11.65 4.56 -8.79
N GLU A 75 11.61 4.18 -10.07
CA GLU A 75 11.15 2.86 -10.52
C GLU A 75 12.19 1.76 -10.21
N PRO A 76 11.76 0.57 -9.75
CA PRO A 76 10.39 0.14 -9.49
C PRO A 76 9.88 0.40 -8.07
N LEU A 77 10.70 1.04 -7.22
CA LEU A 77 10.41 1.23 -5.80
C LEU A 77 9.17 2.09 -5.56
N CYS A 78 8.89 3.08 -6.42
CA CYS A 78 7.73 3.96 -6.32
C CYS A 78 6.38 3.24 -6.54
N ARG A 79 6.38 1.95 -6.92
CA ARG A 79 5.16 1.13 -7.04
C ARG A 79 4.84 0.34 -5.78
N ILE A 80 5.73 0.38 -4.80
CA ILE A 80 5.66 -0.46 -3.62
C ILE A 80 5.39 0.46 -2.44
N PRO A 81 4.23 0.36 -1.79
CA PRO A 81 3.97 1.14 -0.59
C PRO A 81 4.88 0.61 0.52
N PHE A 82 5.93 1.38 0.84
CA PHE A 82 6.70 1.18 2.05
C PHE A 82 5.96 1.91 3.17
N GLY A 83 5.60 1.19 4.23
CA GLY A 83 4.58 1.69 5.14
C GLY A 83 3.55 0.61 5.42
N ARG A 84 3.73 -0.14 6.50
CA ARG A 84 2.75 -1.11 6.96
C ARG A 84 1.77 -0.47 7.94
N PRO A 85 0.51 -0.90 7.97
CA PRO A 85 -0.37 -0.60 9.10
C PRO A 85 0.20 -1.12 10.44
N GLU A 86 1.06 -2.14 10.37
CA GLU A 86 1.77 -2.70 11.52
C GLU A 86 3.08 -1.95 11.87
N LEU A 87 3.46 -0.89 11.15
CA LEU A 87 4.48 0.03 11.66
C LEU A 87 3.96 0.58 12.98
N ASP A 88 4.58 0.17 14.09
CA ASP A 88 4.19 0.64 15.41
C ASP A 88 4.24 2.17 15.41
N PRO A 89 3.09 2.85 15.49
CA PRO A 89 3.06 4.29 15.34
C PRO A 89 3.72 5.03 16.51
N VAL A 90 3.93 4.32 17.63
CA VAL A 90 4.72 4.78 18.78
C VAL A 90 6.21 4.92 18.43
N ALA A 91 6.66 4.35 17.30
CA ALA A 91 8.04 4.40 16.85
C ALA A 91 8.37 5.56 15.89
N THR A 92 7.39 6.40 15.51
CA THR A 92 7.70 7.59 14.72
C THR A 92 8.43 8.61 15.58
N VAL A 93 9.56 9.12 15.08
CA VAL A 93 10.38 10.11 15.77
C VAL A 93 10.40 11.39 14.94
N PRO A 94 10.29 12.58 15.57
CA PRO A 94 10.45 13.84 14.86
C PRO A 94 11.81 13.91 14.17
N TRP A 95 11.84 14.54 12.99
CA TRP A 95 13.08 14.68 12.22
C TRP A 95 14.13 15.48 13.00
N ARG A 96 15.37 14.99 12.99
CA ARG A 96 16.54 15.65 13.59
C ARG A 96 17.77 15.32 12.76
N ASN A 97 18.73 16.24 12.71
CA ASN A 97 19.99 16.05 11.98
C ASN A 97 20.79 14.81 12.43
N GLY A 98 20.59 14.35 13.67
CA GLY A 98 21.20 13.11 14.17
C GLY A 98 20.74 11.86 13.43
N LEU A 99 19.54 11.86 12.82
CA LEU A 99 19.01 10.74 12.03
C LEU A 99 19.73 10.57 10.69
N CYS A 100 20.48 11.58 10.23
CA CYS A 100 21.31 11.48 9.02
C CYS A 100 22.50 10.52 9.20
N PHE A 101 22.71 9.99 10.41
CA PHE A 101 23.77 9.04 10.72
C PHE A 101 23.24 7.88 11.55
N LEU A 102 23.61 6.66 11.17
CA LEU A 102 23.29 5.42 11.89
C LEU A 102 24.59 4.66 12.13
N ASP A 103 25.01 4.51 13.38
CA ASP A 103 26.25 3.82 13.77
C ASP A 103 27.50 4.26 12.97
N GLY A 104 27.61 5.56 12.70
CA GLY A 104 28.70 6.15 11.91
C GLY A 104 28.52 6.08 10.40
N TYR A 105 27.50 5.38 9.89
CA TYR A 105 27.13 5.40 8.48
C TYR A 105 26.26 6.60 8.17
N LYS A 106 26.55 7.29 7.08
CA LYS A 106 25.67 8.35 6.55
C LYS A 106 24.41 7.70 5.95
N VAL A 107 23.24 8.12 6.42
CA VAL A 107 21.95 7.65 5.90
C VAL A 107 21.59 8.45 4.65
N ILE A 108 21.24 7.74 3.57
CA ILE A 108 20.75 8.36 2.34
C ILE A 108 19.34 8.86 2.59
N CYS A 109 19.11 10.16 2.44
CA CYS A 109 17.81 10.77 2.68
C CYS A 109 17.20 11.18 1.35
N GLU A 110 16.27 10.39 0.82
CA GLU A 110 15.59 10.73 -0.43
C GLU A 110 14.57 11.84 -0.19
N PRO A 111 14.58 12.91 -1.00
CA PRO A 111 13.64 14.00 -0.87
C PRO A 111 12.26 13.58 -1.35
N PHE A 112 11.21 14.19 -0.79
CA PHE A 112 9.87 14.09 -1.37
C PHE A 112 9.85 14.77 -2.75
N THR A 113 9.49 14.01 -3.79
CA THR A 113 9.34 14.50 -5.16
C THR A 113 7.89 14.44 -5.66
N ILE A 114 6.98 13.82 -4.89
CA ILE A 114 5.55 13.70 -5.21
C ILE A 114 4.75 14.30 -4.05
N SER A 115 3.67 15.03 -4.37
CA SER A 115 2.63 15.42 -3.41
C SER A 115 1.38 14.55 -3.64
N PRO A 116 0.66 14.12 -2.58
CA PRO A 116 -0.57 13.35 -2.72
C PRO A 116 -1.79 14.22 -3.03
N LEU A 117 -1.71 15.53 -2.84
CA LEU A 117 -2.85 16.45 -2.97
C LEU A 117 -3.47 16.46 -4.38
N PRO A 118 -2.69 16.45 -5.48
CA PRO A 118 -3.23 16.36 -6.84
C PRO A 118 -4.05 15.10 -7.13
N LEU A 119 -4.04 14.10 -6.24
CA LEU A 119 -4.83 12.87 -6.39
C LEU A 119 -6.32 13.19 -6.57
N VAL A 120 -6.83 14.21 -5.89
CA VAL A 120 -8.25 14.57 -5.95
C VAL A 120 -8.60 15.17 -7.31
N GLU A 121 -7.79 16.13 -7.79
CA GLU A 121 -7.94 16.72 -9.11
C GLU A 121 -7.82 15.65 -10.20
N PHE A 122 -6.92 14.68 -10.00
CA PHE A 122 -6.81 13.55 -10.89
C PHE A 122 -8.05 12.69 -10.92
N LEU A 123 -8.59 12.29 -9.75
CA LEU A 123 -9.84 11.54 -9.67
C LEU A 123 -10.99 12.29 -10.36
N ARG A 124 -10.99 13.63 -10.26
CA ARG A 124 -11.96 14.49 -10.96
C ARG A 124 -11.79 14.52 -12.48
N SER A 125 -10.56 14.36 -12.95
CA SER A 125 -10.22 14.34 -14.37
C SER A 125 -10.49 13.00 -15.07
N LEU A 126 -10.75 11.93 -14.30
CA LEU A 126 -10.96 10.60 -14.85
C LEU A 126 -12.22 10.56 -15.73
N SER A 127 -12.06 9.99 -16.93
CA SER A 127 -13.20 9.71 -17.81
C SER A 127 -14.02 8.53 -17.32
N LEU A 128 -15.28 8.43 -17.74
CA LEU A 128 -16.21 7.35 -17.35
C LEU A 128 -15.66 5.93 -17.62
N THR A 129 -14.81 5.75 -18.64
CA THR A 129 -14.20 4.46 -18.94
C THR A 129 -13.08 4.08 -17.98
N GLN A 130 -12.46 5.07 -17.32
CA GLN A 130 -11.39 4.89 -16.34
C GLN A 130 -11.95 4.77 -14.90
N THR A 131 -13.18 5.20 -14.65
CA THR A 131 -13.83 5.14 -13.32
C THR A 131 -14.59 3.84 -13.08
N ALA A 132 -14.64 2.93 -14.05
CA ALA A 132 -15.28 1.62 -13.93
C ALA A 132 -14.44 0.65 -13.08
N ILE A 133 -15.00 0.23 -11.93
CA ILE A 133 -14.43 -0.75 -11.00
C ILE A 133 -15.41 -1.92 -10.88
N GLY A 134 -15.16 -2.99 -11.66
CA GLY A 134 -16.10 -4.11 -11.76
C GLY A 134 -17.42 -3.66 -12.39
N ASP A 135 -18.53 -3.87 -11.69
CA ASP A 135 -19.87 -3.47 -12.13
C ASP A 135 -20.30 -2.07 -11.63
N VAL A 136 -19.42 -1.38 -10.91
CA VAL A 136 -19.67 -0.05 -10.35
C VAL A 136 -18.80 0.97 -11.06
N CYS A 137 -19.40 2.08 -11.46
CA CYS A 137 -18.70 3.24 -12.00
C CYS A 137 -18.93 4.44 -11.08
N PHE A 138 -18.02 5.40 -11.11
CA PHE A 138 -18.22 6.70 -10.44
C PHE A 138 -18.01 7.86 -11.40
N ASP A 139 -18.64 8.99 -11.14
CA ASP A 139 -18.42 10.21 -11.91
C ASP A 139 -17.25 10.96 -11.28
N GLY A 140 -16.11 11.01 -11.97
CA GLY A 140 -14.93 11.74 -11.51
C GLY A 140 -15.27 13.18 -11.12
N SER A 141 -16.06 13.89 -11.95
CA SER A 141 -16.40 15.29 -11.71
C SER A 141 -17.22 15.52 -10.43
N SER A 142 -17.90 14.47 -9.94
CA SER A 142 -18.67 14.49 -8.70
C SER A 142 -17.83 14.29 -7.43
N VAL A 143 -16.55 13.94 -7.55
CA VAL A 143 -15.67 13.66 -6.41
C VAL A 143 -15.46 14.91 -5.56
N ARG A 144 -15.87 14.81 -4.29
CA ARG A 144 -15.71 15.85 -3.26
C ARG A 144 -14.91 15.28 -2.10
N VAL A 145 -13.95 16.07 -1.63
CA VAL A 145 -13.20 15.77 -0.40
C VAL A 145 -14.04 16.26 0.77
N ILE A 146 -14.39 15.35 1.67
CA ILE A 146 -15.04 15.70 2.93
C ILE A 146 -13.99 16.03 3.98
N SER A 147 -12.94 15.20 4.06
CA SER A 147 -11.74 15.44 4.86
C SER A 147 -10.54 14.79 4.19
N MET A 148 -9.36 15.37 4.37
CA MET A 148 -8.09 14.79 3.94
C MET A 148 -6.97 15.31 4.83
N ALA A 149 -6.11 14.40 5.27
CA ALA A 149 -4.85 14.70 5.94
C ALA A 149 -3.75 13.85 5.29
N ALA A 150 -2.63 14.49 4.97
CA ALA A 150 -1.45 13.86 4.41
C ALA A 150 -0.26 14.09 5.35
N TYR A 151 0.38 13.01 5.78
CA TYR A 151 1.49 13.05 6.71
C TYR A 151 2.78 12.57 6.01
N PRO A 152 3.80 13.43 5.90
CA PRO A 152 5.08 13.05 5.34
C PRO A 152 5.85 12.21 6.36
N VAL A 153 6.25 10.99 5.97
CA VAL A 153 7.04 10.08 6.80
C VAL A 153 8.22 9.54 6.01
N LEU A 154 9.38 9.50 6.64
CA LEU A 154 10.59 8.88 6.10
C LEU A 154 10.68 7.43 6.59
N VAL A 155 10.54 6.48 5.67
CA VAL A 155 10.55 5.05 6.00
C VAL A 155 11.97 4.50 5.94
N PRO A 156 12.50 3.93 7.04
CA PRO A 156 13.84 3.38 7.05
C PRO A 156 13.92 2.10 6.22
N VAL A 157 14.90 2.04 5.33
CA VAL A 157 15.23 0.86 4.52
C VAL A 157 16.73 0.62 4.50
N TRP A 158 17.12 -0.60 4.17
CA TRP A 158 18.48 -0.95 3.79
C TRP A 158 18.53 -1.24 2.29
N ILE A 159 19.49 -0.66 1.59
CA ILE A 159 19.76 -0.93 0.18
C ILE A 159 21.00 -1.81 0.11
N ALA A 160 20.82 -3.04 -0.35
CA ALA A 160 21.88 -4.03 -0.49
C ALA A 160 22.18 -4.27 -1.96
N GLU A 161 23.41 -4.00 -2.39
CA GLU A 161 23.89 -4.24 -3.76
C GLU A 161 24.61 -5.59 -3.82
N TYR A 162 24.14 -6.47 -4.69
CA TYR A 162 24.72 -7.78 -4.94
C TYR A 162 25.37 -7.82 -6.32
N ARG A 163 26.54 -8.46 -6.39
CA ARG A 163 27.17 -8.85 -7.66
C ARG A 163 26.95 -10.33 -7.89
N LEU A 164 26.46 -10.69 -9.07
CA LEU A 164 26.17 -12.08 -9.42
C LEU A 164 27.40 -12.83 -9.96
N SER A 165 28.47 -12.12 -10.31
CA SER A 165 29.79 -12.69 -10.55
C SER A 165 30.92 -11.68 -10.26
N ASP A 166 32.15 -12.19 -10.30
CA ASP A 166 33.37 -11.42 -10.07
C ASP A 166 33.84 -10.61 -11.28
N THR A 167 33.16 -10.66 -12.43
CA THR A 167 33.57 -9.86 -13.59
C THR A 167 33.07 -8.41 -13.49
N ASN A 168 33.93 -7.44 -13.83
CA ASN A 168 33.61 -6.01 -13.70
C ASN A 168 32.48 -5.50 -14.61
N SER A 169 32.03 -6.30 -15.58
CA SER A 169 31.02 -5.94 -16.58
C SER A 169 29.62 -6.49 -16.29
N GLU A 170 29.39 -7.09 -15.13
CA GLU A 170 28.19 -7.90 -14.88
C GLU A 170 27.05 -7.19 -14.14
N PRO A 171 25.81 -7.69 -14.30
CA PRO A 171 24.63 -7.04 -13.77
C PRO A 171 24.65 -7.04 -12.24
N THR A 172 24.42 -5.87 -11.67
CA THR A 172 24.16 -5.70 -10.24
C THR A 172 22.68 -5.93 -9.97
N VAL A 173 22.39 -6.52 -8.82
CA VAL A 173 21.03 -6.63 -8.29
C VAL A 173 20.99 -5.83 -7.00
N SER A 174 20.11 -4.84 -6.91
CA SER A 174 19.89 -4.12 -5.67
C SER A 174 18.63 -4.65 -5.00
N ALA A 175 18.76 -5.06 -3.74
CA ALA A 175 17.67 -5.42 -2.87
C ALA A 175 17.36 -4.25 -1.93
N VAL A 176 16.09 -3.83 -1.86
CA VAL A 176 15.63 -2.87 -0.86
C VAL A 176 14.87 -3.62 0.21
N LEU A 177 15.32 -3.47 1.45
CA LEU A 177 14.86 -4.19 2.62
C LEU A 177 14.23 -3.21 3.60
N GLU A 178 12.94 -3.37 3.88
CA GLU A 178 12.25 -2.57 4.89
C GLU A 178 12.87 -2.80 6.28
N ALA A 179 13.40 -1.76 6.93
CA ALA A 179 14.12 -1.89 8.21
C ALA A 179 13.19 -1.93 9.44
N SER A 180 11.91 -1.62 9.25
CA SER A 180 10.93 -1.50 10.33
C SER A 180 10.44 -2.83 10.91
N THR A 181 10.64 -3.95 10.20
CA THR A 181 10.10 -5.25 10.63
C THR A 181 11.21 -6.28 10.79
N LYS A 182 11.27 -6.92 11.97
CA LYS A 182 12.24 -7.99 12.25
C LYS A 182 11.84 -9.34 11.63
N LYS A 183 10.54 -9.59 11.43
CA LYS A 183 10.03 -10.93 11.12
C LYS A 183 9.94 -11.22 9.63
N SER A 184 9.77 -10.21 8.77
CA SER A 184 9.62 -10.40 7.32
C SER A 184 9.81 -9.07 6.59
N PRO A 185 11.04 -8.53 6.45
CA PRO A 185 11.25 -7.30 5.70
C PRO A 185 10.71 -7.47 4.28
N ARG A 186 10.04 -6.44 3.74
CA ARG A 186 9.72 -6.45 2.31
C ARG A 186 11.03 -6.33 1.55
N THR A 187 11.25 -7.27 0.64
CA THR A 187 12.43 -7.28 -0.23
C THR A 187 12.00 -6.97 -1.65
N VAL A 188 12.52 -5.88 -2.19
CA VAL A 188 12.33 -5.51 -3.59
C VAL A 188 13.63 -5.73 -4.33
N LEU A 189 13.62 -6.59 -5.33
CA LEU A 189 14.78 -6.83 -6.18
C LEU A 189 14.69 -5.97 -7.45
N THR A 190 15.76 -5.22 -7.70
CA THR A 190 15.91 -4.36 -8.88
C THR A 190 17.16 -4.80 -9.65
N GLY A 191 17.02 -5.11 -10.94
CA GLY A 191 18.10 -5.68 -11.75
C GLY A 191 17.60 -6.36 -13.04
N ALA A 192 18.47 -6.43 -14.05
CA ALA A 192 18.19 -6.76 -15.45
C ALA A 192 17.66 -8.22 -15.71
N PRO A 193 17.36 -8.64 -16.97
CA PRO A 193 16.38 -9.70 -17.34
C PRO A 193 16.65 -11.15 -16.89
N LEU A 194 17.68 -11.40 -16.08
CA LEU A 194 18.00 -12.74 -15.55
C LEU A 194 16.84 -13.35 -14.75
N LEU A 195 16.03 -12.52 -14.07
CA LEU A 195 14.81 -12.97 -13.40
C LEU A 195 13.75 -13.52 -14.39
N ARG A 196 13.72 -13.08 -15.65
CA ARG A 196 12.82 -13.66 -16.66
C ARG A 196 13.23 -15.08 -17.03
N GLY A 197 14.54 -15.33 -17.14
CA GLY A 197 15.07 -16.68 -17.36
C GLY A 197 14.71 -17.62 -16.22
N TRP A 198 14.85 -17.14 -14.98
CA TRP A 198 14.43 -17.85 -13.77
C TRP A 198 12.93 -18.16 -13.73
N ARG A 199 12.09 -17.17 -14.01
CA ARG A 199 10.63 -17.32 -14.00
C ARG A 199 10.17 -18.40 -14.99
N ASN A 200 10.77 -18.42 -16.18
CA ASN A 200 10.45 -19.40 -17.21
C ASN A 200 10.91 -20.82 -16.82
N LEU A 201 12.02 -20.95 -16.09
CA LEU A 201 12.50 -22.23 -15.56
C LEU A 201 11.62 -22.74 -14.41
N TRP A 202 11.24 -21.86 -13.48
CA TRP A 202 10.38 -22.18 -12.32
C TRP A 202 8.95 -22.56 -12.71
N ARG A 203 8.39 -21.95 -13.76
CA ARG A 203 7.09 -22.37 -14.30
C ARG A 203 7.08 -23.79 -14.84
N ARG A 204 8.24 -24.34 -15.21
CA ARG A 204 8.36 -25.69 -15.78
C ARG A 204 8.53 -26.78 -14.72
N THR A 205 8.99 -26.45 -13.51
CA THR A 205 9.24 -27.43 -12.45
C THR A 205 8.11 -27.41 -11.41
N SER A 206 7.21 -28.40 -11.48
CA SER A 206 6.02 -28.54 -10.63
C SER A 206 6.30 -28.84 -9.14
N ILE A 207 7.56 -29.01 -8.75
CA ILE A 207 7.97 -29.61 -7.47
C ILE A 207 7.94 -28.63 -6.28
N LEU A 208 7.82 -27.31 -6.51
CA LEU A 208 8.06 -26.31 -5.45
C LEU A 208 6.84 -25.44 -5.05
N LYS A 209 5.61 -25.85 -5.40
CA LYS A 209 4.39 -25.09 -5.04
C LYS A 209 4.08 -25.02 -3.54
N SER A 210 4.79 -25.76 -2.68
CA SER A 210 4.50 -25.89 -1.23
C SER A 210 5.45 -25.13 -0.31
N ILE A 211 6.46 -24.43 -0.83
CA ILE A 211 7.45 -23.75 0.01
C ILE A 211 7.04 -22.27 0.20
N SER A 212 6.71 -21.89 1.43
CA SER A 212 6.38 -20.52 1.81
C SER A 212 7.67 -19.73 2.02
N TYR A 213 8.00 -18.86 1.07
CA TYR A 213 9.19 -17.99 1.13
C TYR A 213 8.86 -16.67 1.86
N PRO A 214 9.83 -16.03 2.55
CA PRO A 214 9.72 -14.60 2.86
C PRO A 214 9.52 -13.88 1.51
N THR A 215 8.42 -13.13 1.41
CA THR A 215 7.86 -12.68 0.13
C THR A 215 8.87 -11.83 -0.67
N VAL A 216 9.61 -12.47 -1.57
CA VAL A 216 10.36 -11.80 -2.64
C VAL A 216 9.31 -11.38 -3.67
N GLN A 217 8.87 -10.12 -3.64
CA GLN A 217 8.11 -9.55 -4.73
C GLN A 217 9.06 -9.29 -5.90
N THR A 218 9.33 -10.33 -6.69
CA THR A 218 9.74 -10.10 -8.08
C THR A 218 8.54 -9.47 -8.79
N LEU A 219 8.74 -8.35 -9.50
CA LEU A 219 7.69 -7.74 -10.32
C LEU A 219 7.34 -8.69 -11.48
N GLY A 220 6.44 -9.61 -11.19
CA GLY A 220 5.97 -10.66 -12.06
C GLY A 220 5.00 -11.57 -11.32
N GLU A 221 3.73 -11.15 -11.31
CA GLU A 221 2.55 -11.89 -10.83
C GLU A 221 2.44 -12.07 -9.31
N HIS A 222 1.44 -11.41 -8.72
CA HIS A 222 1.06 -11.63 -7.32
C HIS A 222 0.29 -12.95 -7.20
N HIS A 223 0.84 -13.86 -6.38
CA HIS A 223 0.10 -14.99 -5.80
C HIS A 223 -0.88 -14.50 -4.72
N GLU A 224 -1.98 -15.24 -4.66
CA GLU A 224 -3.12 -15.14 -3.77
C GLU A 224 -2.76 -14.82 -2.32
N LEU A 225 -3.25 -13.68 -1.83
CA LEU A 225 -3.61 -13.53 -0.42
C LEU A 225 -4.81 -14.45 -0.18
N THR A 226 -4.54 -15.66 0.28
CA THR A 226 -5.57 -16.54 0.83
C THR A 226 -6.23 -15.81 2.00
N THR A 227 -7.54 -15.61 1.87
CA THR A 227 -8.50 -15.14 2.89
C THR A 227 -8.49 -13.64 3.25
N LYS A 228 -8.80 -12.76 2.30
CA LYS A 228 -9.53 -11.49 2.56
C LYS A 228 -10.56 -11.24 1.44
N PRO A 229 -11.68 -10.53 1.72
CA PRO A 229 -12.88 -10.56 0.89
C PRO A 229 -12.60 -10.05 -0.53
N ALA A 230 -13.31 -10.63 -1.50
CA ALA A 230 -13.12 -10.47 -2.95
C ALA A 230 -13.10 -9.02 -3.50
N GLY A 231 -13.40 -8.00 -2.68
CA GLY A 231 -13.39 -6.58 -3.05
C GLY A 231 -11.99 -5.99 -3.29
N ASP A 232 -10.98 -6.39 -2.50
CA ASP A 232 -9.62 -5.82 -2.63
C ASP A 232 -8.95 -6.21 -3.96
N ASN A 233 -9.33 -7.36 -4.53
CA ASN A 233 -8.82 -7.80 -5.84
C ASN A 233 -9.44 -7.02 -7.01
N ALA A 234 -10.69 -6.58 -6.93
CA ALA A 234 -11.35 -5.88 -8.04
C ALA A 234 -10.77 -4.48 -8.28
N ALA A 235 -10.47 -3.73 -7.22
CA ALA A 235 -9.82 -2.42 -7.31
C ALA A 235 -8.40 -2.52 -7.87
N VAL A 236 -7.63 -3.52 -7.43
CA VAL A 236 -6.27 -3.79 -7.95
C VAL A 236 -6.31 -4.26 -9.41
N ILE A 237 -7.31 -5.05 -9.81
CA ILE A 237 -7.52 -5.48 -11.20
C ILE A 237 -7.96 -4.29 -12.09
N ALA A 238 -8.81 -3.39 -11.59
CA ALA A 238 -9.22 -2.18 -12.31
C ALA A 238 -8.04 -1.22 -12.55
N LEU A 239 -7.19 -1.01 -11.54
CA LEU A 239 -5.94 -0.24 -11.64
C LEU A 239 -4.93 -0.88 -12.61
N ARG A 240 -5.00 -2.20 -12.84
CA ARG A 240 -4.14 -2.95 -13.77
C ARG A 240 -4.54 -2.84 -15.24
N ARG A 241 -5.65 -2.20 -15.60
CA ARG A 241 -5.86 -1.77 -16.99
C ARG A 241 -4.76 -0.77 -17.31
N GLU A 242 -3.73 -1.19 -18.05
CA GLU A 242 -2.45 -0.47 -18.24
C GLU A 242 -2.58 1.03 -18.53
N ASN A 243 -3.70 1.48 -19.10
CA ASN A 243 -3.93 2.88 -19.42
C ASN A 243 -4.25 3.75 -18.20
N ALA A 244 -4.92 3.24 -17.17
CA ALA A 244 -5.33 4.06 -16.01
C ALA A 244 -4.13 4.43 -15.14
N PHE A 245 -3.28 3.45 -14.80
CA PHE A 245 -2.06 3.72 -14.03
C PHE A 245 -1.04 4.55 -14.82
N LYS A 246 -0.85 4.30 -16.13
CA LYS A 246 0.01 5.15 -16.97
C LYS A 246 -0.52 6.58 -17.09
N SER A 247 -1.86 6.75 -17.13
CA SER A 247 -2.48 8.09 -17.11
C SER A 247 -2.32 8.78 -15.77
N PHE A 248 -2.46 8.04 -14.66
CA PHE A 248 -2.16 8.52 -13.30
C PHE A 248 -0.70 8.91 -13.17
N GLU A 249 0.23 8.08 -13.63
CA GLU A 249 1.65 8.37 -13.64
C GLU A 249 1.93 9.62 -14.49
N ALA A 250 1.39 9.73 -15.70
CA ALA A 250 1.56 10.93 -16.52
C ALA A 250 0.99 12.22 -15.90
N ALA A 251 -0.14 12.12 -15.17
CA ALA A 251 -0.85 13.27 -14.63
C ALA A 251 -0.39 13.67 -13.21
N CYS A 252 -0.18 12.69 -12.33
CA CYS A 252 0.11 12.85 -10.90
C CYS A 252 1.56 12.60 -10.54
N LEU A 253 2.29 11.85 -11.38
CA LEU A 253 3.73 11.72 -11.33
C LEU A 253 4.35 12.49 -12.51
N PRO A 254 4.09 13.80 -12.70
CA PRO A 254 4.87 14.52 -13.68
C PRO A 254 6.34 14.24 -13.40
N LYS A 255 7.16 14.25 -14.45
CA LYS A 255 8.59 14.48 -14.28
C LYS A 255 8.70 15.90 -13.70
N ILE A 256 8.48 16.03 -12.40
CA ILE A 256 8.44 17.29 -11.66
C ILE A 256 9.89 17.76 -11.60
N SER A 257 10.38 18.32 -12.69
CA SER A 257 11.43 19.31 -12.64
C SER A 257 10.73 20.66 -12.49
N GLY A 258 10.26 21.00 -11.28
CA GLY A 258 9.97 22.42 -10.96
C GLY A 258 8.72 22.77 -10.15
N LYS A 259 7.75 21.86 -9.93
CA LYS A 259 6.69 22.12 -8.95
C LYS A 259 7.18 21.72 -7.55
N THR A 260 7.50 22.70 -6.74
CA THR A 260 7.82 22.49 -5.32
C THR A 260 6.57 22.02 -4.58
N ILE A 261 6.75 21.07 -3.65
CA ILE A 261 5.67 20.69 -2.71
C ILE A 261 5.30 21.94 -1.91
N ASP A 262 4.01 22.24 -1.87
CA ASP A 262 3.48 23.31 -1.03
C ASP A 262 3.38 22.81 0.41
N TRP A 263 4.50 22.93 1.15
CA TRP A 263 4.58 22.51 2.54
C TRP A 263 3.71 23.36 3.50
N ASP A 264 3.17 24.48 3.01
CA ASP A 264 2.28 25.36 3.77
C ASP A 264 0.79 24.97 3.60
N ASP A 265 0.47 23.96 2.77
CA ASP A 265 -0.89 23.44 2.63
C ASP A 265 -1.35 22.81 3.95
N LEU A 266 -2.52 23.25 4.45
CA LEU A 266 -3.08 22.81 5.73
C LEU A 266 -3.43 21.31 5.77
N CYS A 267 -3.58 20.66 4.61
CA CYS A 267 -3.75 19.22 4.52
C CYS A 267 -2.45 18.47 4.84
N ILE A 268 -1.28 19.11 4.67
CA ILE A 268 0.02 18.55 5.02
C ILE A 268 0.30 18.83 6.48
N ARG A 269 0.42 17.78 7.29
CA ARG A 269 0.62 17.89 8.73
C ARG A 269 1.78 17.03 9.18
N GLU A 270 2.49 17.47 10.22
CA GLU A 270 3.45 16.60 10.90
C GLU A 270 2.74 15.33 11.38
N PHE A 271 3.37 14.17 11.17
CA PHE A 271 2.79 12.93 11.65
C PHE A 271 2.79 12.89 13.18
N GLN A 272 1.62 13.13 13.79
CA GLN A 272 1.40 12.92 15.20
C GLN A 272 0.51 11.71 15.40
N TRP A 273 1.03 10.66 16.07
CA TRP A 273 0.30 9.41 16.24
C TRP A 273 -1.08 9.60 16.88
N GLN A 274 -1.18 10.47 17.89
CA GLN A 274 -2.46 10.71 18.57
C GLN A 274 -3.52 11.25 17.61
N GLU A 275 -3.13 12.18 16.75
CA GLU A 275 -4.01 12.78 15.75
C GLU A 275 -4.37 11.77 14.66
N ALA A 276 -3.39 11.10 14.06
CA ALA A 276 -3.63 10.07 13.06
C ALA A 276 -4.54 8.96 13.61
N LYS A 277 -4.33 8.54 14.87
CA LYS A 277 -5.19 7.57 15.56
C LYS A 277 -6.62 8.09 15.71
N GLN A 278 -6.80 9.35 16.11
CA GLN A 278 -8.13 9.97 16.21
C GLN A 278 -8.83 10.04 14.85
N ASN A 279 -8.13 10.49 13.80
CA ASN A 279 -8.66 10.56 12.43
C ASN A 279 -9.08 9.18 11.91
N ARG A 280 -8.30 8.13 12.20
CA ARG A 280 -8.64 6.74 11.87
C ARG A 280 -9.86 6.24 12.64
N LEU A 281 -9.92 6.49 13.95
CA LEU A 281 -11.05 6.09 14.79
C LEU A 281 -12.34 6.76 14.31
N TYR A 282 -12.28 8.05 13.99
CA TYR A 282 -13.38 8.81 13.39
C TYR A 282 -13.81 8.19 12.05
N SER A 283 -12.87 7.93 11.15
CA SER A 283 -13.15 7.32 9.84
C SER A 283 -13.80 5.93 9.97
N MET A 284 -13.32 5.10 10.90
CA MET A 284 -13.93 3.79 11.20
C MET A 284 -15.34 3.92 11.77
N ALA A 285 -15.54 4.85 12.71
CA ALA A 285 -16.86 5.11 13.27
C ALA A 285 -17.87 5.54 12.19
N ARG A 286 -17.46 6.42 11.27
CA ARG A 286 -18.28 6.86 10.14
C ARG A 286 -18.55 5.75 9.12
N LEU A 287 -17.56 4.92 8.82
CA LEU A 287 -17.74 3.75 7.96
C LEU A 287 -18.78 2.78 8.55
N HIS A 288 -18.70 2.52 9.85
CA HIS A 288 -19.66 1.68 10.56
C HIS A 288 -21.06 2.31 10.57
N ALA A 289 -21.15 3.62 10.77
CA ALA A 289 -22.41 4.37 10.71
C ALA A 289 -23.06 4.30 9.33
N ALA A 290 -22.29 4.51 8.26
CA ALA A 290 -22.77 4.42 6.89
C ALA A 290 -23.24 2.99 6.54
N SER A 291 -22.49 1.98 6.97
CA SER A 291 -22.86 0.57 6.79
C SER A 291 -24.17 0.24 7.52
N ALA A 292 -24.32 0.72 8.76
CA ALA A 292 -25.53 0.55 9.53
C ALA A 292 -26.74 1.23 8.89
N SER A 293 -26.59 2.48 8.43
CA SER A 293 -27.66 3.19 7.71
C SER A 293 -28.09 2.44 6.46
N THR A 294 -27.11 1.91 5.70
CA THR A 294 -27.40 1.11 4.49
C THR A 294 -28.19 -0.16 4.83
N LEU A 295 -27.83 -0.84 5.94
CA LEU A 295 -28.58 -2.01 6.40
C LEU A 295 -30.01 -1.66 6.81
N LEU A 296 -30.19 -0.54 7.51
CA LEU A 296 -31.52 -0.05 7.90
C LEU A 296 -32.39 0.27 6.67
N ASP A 297 -31.83 0.94 5.67
CA ASP A 297 -32.54 1.23 4.42
C ASP A 297 -32.95 -0.05 3.68
N ILE A 298 -32.08 -1.07 3.67
CA ILE A 298 -32.39 -2.37 3.07
C ILE A 298 -33.50 -3.09 3.86
N MET A 299 -33.48 -3.01 5.19
CA MET A 299 -34.50 -3.61 6.05
C MET A 299 -35.87 -2.98 5.83
N ASP A 300 -35.92 -1.65 5.79
CA ASP A 300 -37.14 -0.88 5.54
C ASP A 300 -37.74 -1.23 4.16
N LYS A 301 -36.92 -1.16 3.10
CA LYS A 301 -37.33 -1.50 1.72
C LYS A 301 -37.84 -2.94 1.58
N LYS A 302 -37.27 -3.89 2.34
CA LYS A 302 -37.67 -5.30 2.28
C LYS A 302 -38.76 -5.67 3.28
N SER A 303 -39.30 -4.71 4.03
CA SER A 303 -40.28 -4.96 5.11
C SER A 303 -39.80 -6.04 6.10
N MET A 304 -38.49 -6.14 6.32
CA MET A 304 -37.92 -7.11 7.25
C MET A 304 -38.15 -6.63 8.69
N ARG A 305 -39.21 -7.15 9.32
CA ARG A 305 -39.60 -6.74 10.68
C ARG A 305 -38.61 -7.15 11.77
N GLU A 306 -37.81 -8.19 11.56
CA GLU A 306 -36.86 -8.67 12.57
C GLU A 306 -35.60 -9.27 11.91
N LEU A 307 -34.44 -8.73 12.24
CA LEU A 307 -33.15 -9.40 12.05
C LEU A 307 -32.48 -9.57 13.41
N PRO A 308 -32.07 -10.79 13.79
CA PRO A 308 -31.30 -11.00 15.01
C PRO A 308 -29.86 -10.50 14.78
N ILE A 309 -29.63 -9.21 14.99
CA ILE A 309 -28.29 -8.63 14.88
C ILE A 309 -27.53 -8.91 16.18
N ARG A 310 -26.29 -9.42 16.06
CA ARG A 310 -25.34 -9.53 17.17
C ARG A 310 -24.24 -8.49 16.99
N VAL A 311 -24.14 -7.55 17.93
CA VAL A 311 -23.02 -6.60 18.02
C VAL A 311 -22.31 -6.83 19.35
N GLY A 312 -21.01 -7.12 19.31
CA GLY A 312 -20.22 -7.37 20.53
C GLY A 312 -20.74 -8.54 21.39
N GLY A 313 -21.31 -9.58 20.76
CA GLY A 313 -21.88 -10.74 21.45
C GLY A 313 -23.28 -10.54 22.06
N LYS A 314 -23.80 -9.30 22.11
CA LYS A 314 -25.17 -9.03 22.54
C LYS A 314 -26.14 -9.17 21.36
N ARG A 315 -27.22 -9.93 21.57
CA ARG A 315 -28.35 -10.00 20.62
C ARG A 315 -29.22 -8.76 20.83
N PHE A 316 -29.44 -8.00 19.77
CA PHE A 316 -30.44 -6.95 19.76
C PHE A 316 -31.73 -7.52 19.15
N LYS A 317 -32.79 -7.56 19.95
CA LYS A 317 -34.17 -7.73 19.49
C LYS A 317 -34.82 -6.36 19.63
N GLY A 318 -34.75 -5.56 18.58
CA GLY A 318 -35.31 -4.21 18.55
C GLY A 318 -35.59 -3.80 17.12
N ASP A 319 -36.58 -2.94 16.93
CA ASP A 319 -36.87 -2.38 15.61
C ASP A 319 -35.70 -1.47 15.16
N ALA A 320 -35.60 -1.24 13.84
CA ALA A 320 -34.62 -0.37 13.17
C ALA A 320 -34.31 0.95 13.93
N ILE A 321 -35.33 1.57 14.51
CA ILE A 321 -35.29 2.84 15.25
C ILE A 321 -34.42 2.72 16.51
N GLN A 322 -34.50 1.61 17.26
CA GLN A 322 -33.69 1.42 18.48
C GLN A 322 -32.22 1.19 18.16
N PHE A 323 -31.93 0.51 17.06
CA PHE A 323 -30.58 0.32 16.56
C PHE A 323 -29.97 1.64 16.10
N GLU A 324 -30.73 2.44 15.34
CA GLU A 324 -30.30 3.77 14.90
C GLU A 324 -30.02 4.71 16.07
N ALA A 325 -30.90 4.74 17.08
CA ALA A 325 -30.70 5.55 18.28
C ALA A 325 -29.45 5.14 19.07
N SER A 326 -29.18 3.84 19.18
CA SER A 326 -27.95 3.34 19.84
C SER A 326 -26.69 3.72 19.06
N LEU A 327 -26.75 3.68 17.73
CA LEU A 327 -25.64 4.09 16.87
C LEU A 327 -25.37 5.59 16.96
N ARG A 328 -26.42 6.42 16.90
CA ARG A 328 -26.31 7.87 17.07
C ARG A 328 -25.75 8.26 18.43
N MET A 329 -26.18 7.59 19.51
CA MET A 329 -25.61 7.79 20.84
C MET A 329 -24.13 7.40 20.89
N THR A 330 -23.79 6.23 20.30
CA THR A 330 -22.40 5.77 20.23
C THR A 330 -21.54 6.69 19.38
N LEU A 331 -22.06 7.39 18.38
CA LEU A 331 -21.29 8.35 17.57
C LEU A 331 -21.10 9.69 18.29
N ARG A 332 -22.13 10.19 18.98
CA ARG A 332 -22.08 11.44 19.75
C ARG A 332 -21.09 11.42 20.91
N THR A 333 -20.76 10.24 21.45
CA THR A 333 -19.70 10.14 22.48
C THR A 333 -18.29 10.30 21.93
N TRP A 334 -18.13 10.42 20.60
CA TRP A 334 -16.83 10.60 19.94
C TRP A 334 -16.66 11.99 19.31
N GLU A 335 -17.73 12.80 19.25
CA GLU A 335 -17.71 14.21 18.85
C GLU A 335 -17.43 15.11 20.06
#